data_AF-A0A849QGA3-F1
#
_entry.id   AF-A0A849QGA3-F1
#
_cell.length_a   1.000
_cell.length_b   1.000
_cell.length_c   1.000
_cell.angle_alpha   90.00
_cell.angle_beta   90.00
_cell.angle_gamma   90.00
#
_symmetry.space_group_name_H-M   'P 1'
#
loop_
_entity.id
_entity.type
_entity.pdbx_description
1 polymer ?
#
loop_
_entity_poly.entity_id
_entity_poly.type
_entity_poly.pdbx_seq_one_letter_code
_entity_poly.pdbx_strand_id
1 'polypeptide(L)' 'YKKTVSKSIGMFLEMQQIQLMEGDVWGHRKDINEYYEIKASIMDRISELKKEGVSEKDIHNKMTIETRLSPDLISFLINN' A
#
# COMPACT_ATOMS: atom_id res chain seq x y z
N TYR A 1 5.94 15.06 -6.26
CA TYR A 1 5.64 14.77 -7.68
C TYR A 1 4.13 14.65 -7.94
N LYS A 2 3.31 14.16 -7.00
CA LYS A 2 1.84 14.09 -7.12
C LYS A 2 1.15 15.39 -7.55
N LYS A 3 1.69 16.55 -7.14
CA LYS A 3 1.19 17.90 -7.48
C LYS A 3 1.25 18.25 -8.98
N THR A 4 2.06 17.55 -9.78
CA THR A 4 2.18 17.81 -11.23
C THR A 4 1.30 16.87 -12.06
N VAL A 5 0.63 15.90 -11.45
CA VAL A 5 -0.30 15.01 -12.14
C VAL A 5 -1.57 15.80 -12.49
N SER A 6 -1.94 15.81 -13.77
CA SER A 6 -3.15 16.51 -14.19
C SER A 6 -4.39 15.82 -13.65
N LYS A 7 -5.46 16.60 -13.44
CA LYS A 7 -6.75 16.06 -12.99
C LYS A 7 -7.28 15.00 -13.96
N SER A 8 -7.12 15.20 -15.27
CA SER A 8 -7.55 14.25 -16.30
C SER A 8 -6.80 12.92 -16.22
N ILE A 9 -5.48 12.93 -15.95
CA ILE A 9 -4.73 11.69 -15.71
C ILE A 9 -5.24 11.01 -14.43
N GLY A 10 -5.49 11.76 -13.35
CA GLY A 10 -6.04 11.20 -12.11
C GLY A 10 -7.36 10.46 -12.33
N MET A 11 -8.28 11.07 -13.06
CA MET A 11 -9.56 10.44 -13.42
C MET A 11 -9.38 9.18 -14.27
N PHE A 12 -8.48 9.21 -15.24
CA PHE A 12 -8.19 8.04 -16.07
C PHE A 12 -7.65 6.86 -15.25
N LEU A 13 -6.73 7.11 -14.32
CA LEU A 13 -6.17 6.07 -13.45
C LEU A 13 -7.25 5.45 -12.55
N GLU A 14 -8.12 6.28 -11.97
CA GLU A 14 -9.25 5.81 -11.16
C GLU A 14 -10.21 4.92 -11.95
N MET A 15 -10.51 5.27 -13.21
CA MET A 15 -11.31 4.43 -14.11
C MET A 15 -10.67 3.06 -14.37
N GLN A 16 -9.34 2.97 -14.31
CA GLN A 16 -8.60 1.70 -14.44
C GLN A 16 -8.42 0.97 -13.10
N GLN A 17 -9.08 1.43 -12.03
CA GLN A 17 -8.91 0.90 -10.66
C GLN A 17 -7.46 1.04 -10.15
N ILE A 18 -6.75 2.09 -10.60
CA ILE A 18 -5.38 2.39 -10.18
C ILE A 18 -5.41 3.53 -9.16
N GLN A 19 -4.97 3.22 -7.94
CA GLN A 19 -4.88 4.21 -6.86
C GLN A 19 -3.50 4.87 -6.80
N LEU A 20 -3.47 6.20 -6.88
CA LEU A 20 -2.24 6.99 -6.78
C LEU A 20 -1.93 7.37 -5.33
N MET A 21 -1.01 6.63 -4.71
CA MET A 21 -0.53 6.86 -3.33
C MET A 21 0.81 7.60 -3.34
N GLU A 22 1.02 8.51 -2.38
CA GLU A 22 2.31 9.16 -2.19
C GLU A 22 3.11 8.35 -1.18
N GLY A 23 4.27 7.85 -1.58
CA GLY A 23 5.09 6.99 -0.74
C GLY A 23 6.56 7.21 -1.05
N ASP A 24 7.39 7.11 -0.01
CA ASP A 24 8.82 7.14 -0.18
C ASP A 24 9.26 5.73 -0.60
N VAL A 25 9.53 5.53 -1.88
CA VAL A 25 10.13 4.28 -2.41
C VAL A 25 11.64 4.31 -2.13
N TRP A 26 12.04 4.84 -0.97
CA TRP A 26 13.41 5.22 -0.68
C TRP A 26 14.26 3.96 -0.52
N GLY A 27 14.94 3.62 -1.61
CA GLY A 27 15.89 2.51 -1.66
C GLY A 27 15.75 1.67 -2.92
N HIS A 28 15.95 2.26 -4.10
CA HIS A 28 16.62 1.62 -5.24
C HIS A 28 16.69 2.62 -6.41
N ARG A 29 17.87 3.20 -6.65
CA ARG A 29 18.27 3.58 -8.00
C ARG A 29 19.62 2.94 -8.26
N LYS A 30 19.77 2.22 -9.37
CA LYS A 30 20.27 2.75 -10.65
C LYS A 30 19.71 2.02 -11.89
N ASP A 31 18.79 1.08 -11.70
CA ASP A 31 18.55 -0.10 -12.55
C ASP A 31 17.19 -0.74 -12.15
N ILE A 32 16.10 -0.05 -12.50
CA ILE A 32 14.82 0.00 -11.79
C ILE A 32 14.02 -1.32 -11.89
N ASN A 33 13.87 -2.06 -10.78
CA ASN A 33 12.77 -3.01 -10.62
C ASN A 33 11.46 -2.23 -10.54
N GLU A 34 10.69 -2.18 -11.63
CA GLU A 34 9.45 -1.39 -11.76
C GLU A 34 8.32 -1.84 -10.81
N TYR A 35 8.45 -3.02 -10.21
CA TYR A 35 7.38 -3.67 -9.45
C TYR A 35 7.88 -4.22 -8.13
N TYR A 36 7.19 -3.87 -7.05
CA TYR A 36 7.32 -4.53 -5.75
C TYR A 36 6.12 -5.48 -5.58
N GLU A 37 6.39 -6.78 -5.54
CA GLU A 37 5.36 -7.78 -5.32
C GLU A 37 5.02 -7.90 -3.83
N ILE A 38 3.73 -7.75 -3.51
CA ILE A 38 3.23 -7.97 -2.15
C ILE A 38 3.03 -9.47 -1.97
N LYS A 39 3.83 -10.07 -1.08
CA LYS A 39 3.74 -11.50 -0.77
C LYS A 39 2.36 -11.84 -0.22
N ALA A 40 1.78 -12.96 -0.66
CA ALA A 40 0.50 -13.47 -0.16
C ALA A 40 0.47 -13.59 1.38
N SER A 41 1.60 -13.92 2.00
CA SER A 41 1.75 -14.00 3.47
C SER A 41 1.37 -12.71 4.20
N ILE A 42 1.50 -11.54 3.55
CA ILE A 42 1.09 -10.25 4.12
C ILE A 42 -0.44 -10.17 4.20
N MET A 43 -1.15 -10.65 3.17
CA MET A 43 -2.62 -10.69 3.13
C MET A 43 -3.17 -11.76 4.09
N ASP A 44 -2.51 -12.90 4.19
CA ASP A 44 -2.85 -13.94 5.16
C ASP A 44 -2.75 -13.40 6.58
N ARG A 45 -1.66 -12.66 6.88
CA ARG A 45 -1.44 -12.06 8.20
C ARG A 45 -2.49 -11.01 8.55
N ILE A 46 -2.88 -10.15 7.61
CA ILE A 46 -3.98 -9.20 7.80
C ILE A 46 -5.29 -9.94 8.11
N SER A 47 -5.56 -11.02 7.37
CA SER A 47 -6.76 -11.84 7.55
C SER A 47 -6.80 -12.55 8.90
N GLU A 48 -5.66 -13.05 9.38
CA GLU A 48 -5.52 -13.61 10.74
C GLU A 48 -5.83 -12.56 11.80
N LEU A 49 -5.20 -11.38 11.72
CA LEU A 49 -5.41 -10.31 12.69
C LEU A 49 -6.88 -9.81 12.72
N LYS A 50 -7.54 -9.77 11.56
CA LYS A 50 -8.98 -9.47 11.46
C LYS A 50 -9.82 -10.56 12.15
N LYS A 51 -9.48 -11.85 11.98
CA LYS A 51 -10.18 -12.98 12.64
C LYS A 51 -9.97 -13.00 14.15
N GLU A 52 -8.79 -12.59 14.61
CA GLU A 52 -8.47 -12.43 16.04
C GLU A 52 -9.25 -11.28 16.70
N GLY A 53 -9.98 -10.46 15.93
CA GLY A 53 -10.76 -9.33 16.45
C GLY A 53 -9.89 -8.13 16.84
N VAL A 54 -8.67 -8.05 16.32
CA VAL A 54 -7.76 -6.91 16.55
C VAL A 54 -8.35 -5.66 15.90
N SER A 55 -8.26 -4.52 16.58
CA SER A 55 -8.77 -3.26 16.04
C SER A 55 -7.98 -2.85 14.79
N GLU A 56 -8.63 -2.25 13.78
CA GLU A 56 -7.95 -1.86 12.53
C GLU A 56 -6.73 -0.96 12.77
N LYS A 57 -6.79 -0.09 13.79
CA LYS A 57 -5.66 0.76 14.19
C LYS A 57 -4.47 -0.06 14.70
N ASP A 58 -4.72 -1.12 15.45
CA ASP A 58 -3.67 -2.00 15.95
C ASP A 58 -3.12 -2.91 14.85
N ILE A 59 -3.97 -3.35 13.91
CA ILE A 59 -3.53 -4.05 12.69
C ILE A 59 -2.59 -3.14 11.91
N HIS A 60 -2.97 -1.88 11.70
CA HIS A 60 -2.16 -0.90 10.98
C HIS A 60 -0.77 -0.72 11.59
N ASN A 61 -0.71 -0.51 12.91
CA ASN A 61 0.56 -0.37 13.64
C ASN A 61 1.43 -1.63 13.54
N LYS A 62 0.85 -2.82 13.78
CA LYS A 62 1.57 -4.09 13.69
C LYS A 62 2.13 -4.33 12.28
N MET A 63 1.29 -4.18 11.26
CA MET A 63 1.69 -4.37 9.87
C MET A 63 2.78 -3.38 9.44
N THR A 64 2.72 -2.13 9.91
CA THR A 64 3.75 -1.11 9.60
C THR A 64 5.11 -1.53 10.15
N ILE A 65 5.14 -2.07 11.37
CA ILE A 65 6.37 -2.53 12.02
C ILE A 65 6.89 -3.83 11.38
N GLU A 66 6.00 -4.80 11.14
CA GLU A 66 6.35 -6.12 10.60
C GLU A 66 6.84 -6.07 9.15
N THR A 67 6.16 -5.28 8.31
CA THR A 67 6.40 -5.26 6.85
C THR A 67 7.26 -4.10 6.38
N ARG A 68 7.41 -3.04 7.20
CA ARG A 68 8.03 -1.76 6.83
C ARG A 68 7.37 -1.09 5.62
N LEU A 69 6.15 -1.48 5.26
CA LEU A 69 5.37 -0.84 4.22
C LEU A 69 4.83 0.51 4.70
N SER A 70 4.53 1.40 3.76
CA SER A 70 3.97 2.69 4.09
C SER A 70 2.57 2.55 4.73
N PRO A 71 2.21 3.45 5.65
CA PRO A 71 0.86 3.52 6.23
C PRO A 71 -0.27 3.51 5.19
N ASP A 72 -0.07 4.20 4.07
CA ASP A 72 -1.04 4.30 2.99
C ASP A 72 -1.23 2.97 2.28
N LEU A 73 -0.13 2.26 2.00
CA LEU A 73 -0.19 0.94 1.36
C LEU A 73 -0.87 -0.08 2.27
N ILE A 74 -0.59 -0.04 3.57
CA ILE A 74 -1.25 -0.93 4.54
C ILE A 74 -2.75 -0.63 4.62
N SER A 75 -3.14 0.63 4.65
CA SER A 75 -4.55 1.02 4.61
C SER A 75 -5.24 0.51 3.34
N PHE A 76 -4.57 0.59 2.20
CA PHE A 76 -5.06 0.06 0.93
C PHE A 76 -5.25 -1.47 0.97
N LEU A 77 -4.33 -2.21 1.60
CA LEU A 77 -4.42 -3.66 1.73
C LEU A 77 -5.49 -4.12 2.73
N ILE A 78 -5.78 -3.30 3.76
CA ILE A 78 -6.83 -3.61 4.74
C ILE A 78 -8.23 -3.38 4.15
N ASN A 79 -8.39 -2.37 3.29
CA ASN A 79 -9.69 -1.98 2.73
C ASN A 79 -10.10 -2.79 1.50
N ASN A 80 -9.17 -3.54 0.88
CA ASN A 80 -9.45 -4.52 -0.17
C ASN A 80 -9.66 -5.93 0.43
#